data_AF-A0A2Z4M8S9-F1
#
_entry.id   AF-A0A2Z4M8S9-F1
#
_cell.length_a   1.000
_cell.length_b   1.000
_cell.length_c   1.000
_cell.angle_alpha   90.00
_cell.angle_beta   90.00
_cell.angle_gamma   90.00
#
_symmetry.space_group_name_H-M   'P 1'
#
loop_
_entity.id
_entity.type
_entity.pdbx_description
1 polymer ?
#
loop_
_entity_poly.entity_id
_entity_poly.type
_entity_poly.pdbx_seq_one_letter_code
_entity_poly.pdbx_strand_id
1 'polypeptide(L)'
;MTCCFLKKRTMLLNMAINLKYYEDINSKNIFKDYVDTLYQLRLNYPKTDPLNYIAKFLLNSLYGKFGMIDLFPDITILDNTKSNSNFINKHSDDIIDEFLLGDKALIKHISVLN
;
A
#
# COMPACT_ATOMS: atom_id res chain seq x y z
N MET A 1 30.70 -10.09 6.65
CA MET A 1 29.59 -10.44 7.56
C MET A 1 28.20 -9.98 7.08
N THR A 2 28.01 -9.62 5.79
CA THR A 2 26.74 -9.03 5.28
C THR A 2 25.88 -9.96 4.41
N CYS A 3 26.32 -11.21 4.16
CA CYS A 3 25.60 -12.15 3.29
C CYS A 3 24.47 -12.92 4.02
N CYS A 4 24.62 -13.19 5.33
CA CYS A 4 23.59 -13.89 6.12
C CYS A 4 22.30 -13.08 6.34
N PHE A 5 22.39 -11.74 6.35
CA PHE A 5 21.23 -10.88 6.65
C PHE A 5 20.25 -10.77 5.49
N LEU A 6 20.74 -10.84 4.25
CA LEU A 6 19.92 -10.84 3.04
C LEU A 6 19.11 -12.13 2.89
N LYS A 7 19.69 -13.28 3.25
CA LYS A 7 19.04 -14.60 3.16
C LYS A 7 17.86 -14.73 4.12
N LYS A 8 17.94 -14.12 5.31
CA LYS A 8 16.84 -14.04 6.28
C LYS A 8 15.69 -13.14 5.78
N ARG A 9 16.01 -12.05 5.08
CA ARG A 9 15.01 -11.07 4.59
C ARG A 9 14.29 -11.54 3.33
N THR A 10 14.95 -12.26 2.41
CA THR A 10 14.27 -12.88 1.25
C THR A 10 13.34 -14.03 1.67
N MET A 11 13.69 -14.77 2.73
CA MET A 11 12.81 -15.80 3.30
C MET A 11 11.55 -15.19 3.94
N LEU A 12 11.70 -14.06 4.65
CA LEU A 12 10.57 -13.26 5.14
C LEU A 12 9.74 -12.65 4.00
N LEU A 13 10.36 -12.28 2.87
CA LEU A 13 9.67 -11.78 1.67
C LEU A 13 8.76 -12.85 1.06
N ASN A 14 9.25 -14.07 0.90
CA ASN A 14 8.44 -15.20 0.41
C ASN A 14 7.32 -15.56 1.40
N MET A 15 7.54 -15.42 2.70
CA MET A 15 6.52 -15.70 3.72
C MET A 15 5.45 -14.59 3.78
N ALA A 16 5.83 -13.32 3.66
CA ALA A 16 4.89 -12.19 3.69
C ALA A 16 4.06 -12.06 2.40
N ILE A 17 4.65 -12.39 1.23
CA ILE A 17 3.90 -12.44 -0.05
C ILE A 17 2.89 -13.60 -0.03
N ASN A 18 3.18 -14.71 0.66
CA ASN A 18 2.27 -15.85 0.81
C ASN A 18 1.08 -15.57 1.75
N LEU A 19 1.21 -14.68 2.74
CA LEU A 19 0.22 -14.54 3.81
C LEU A 19 -0.99 -13.62 3.48
N LYS A 20 -1.03 -12.97 2.32
CA LYS A 20 -2.18 -12.10 1.93
C LYS A 20 -3.05 -12.68 0.81
N TYR A 21 -2.71 -13.84 0.24
CA TYR A 21 -3.43 -14.48 -0.86
C TYR A 21 -3.89 -15.89 -0.48
N TYR A 22 -4.78 -15.93 0.51
CA TYR A 22 -5.69 -17.03 0.80
C TYR A 22 -6.98 -16.29 1.16
N GLU A 23 -7.88 -16.02 0.21
CA GLU A 23 -8.85 -16.98 -0.28
C GLU A 23 -9.13 -16.78 -1.80
N ASP A 24 -9.29 -17.90 -2.51
CA ASP A 24 -10.01 -18.04 -3.79
C ASP A 24 -9.39 -17.77 -5.17
N ILE A 25 -8.07 -17.91 -5.39
CA ILE A 25 -7.58 -18.17 -6.76
C ILE A 25 -6.45 -19.20 -6.76
N ASN A 26 -6.68 -20.31 -7.48
CA ASN A 26 -5.71 -21.35 -7.82
C ASN A 26 -4.26 -20.83 -7.87
N SER A 27 -3.46 -21.32 -6.92
CA SER A 27 -2.28 -20.72 -6.30
C SER A 27 -1.05 -20.59 -7.19
N LYS A 28 -1.08 -19.71 -8.19
CA LYS A 28 0.12 -19.31 -8.94
C LYS A 28 0.62 -17.95 -8.45
N ASN A 29 1.83 -17.90 -7.89
CA ASN A 29 2.46 -16.64 -7.46
C ASN A 29 2.75 -15.75 -8.68
N ILE A 30 1.86 -14.79 -8.93
CA ILE A 30 1.92 -13.86 -10.08
C ILE A 30 3.16 -12.96 -10.08
N PHE A 31 3.81 -12.77 -8.92
CA PHE A 31 5.01 -11.95 -8.78
C PHE A 31 6.31 -12.77 -8.83
N LYS A 32 6.21 -14.09 -8.90
CA LYS A 32 7.38 -14.99 -8.86
C LYS A 32 8.40 -14.63 -9.93
N ASP A 33 7.98 -14.57 -11.19
CA ASP A 33 8.89 -14.32 -12.30
C ASP A 33 9.47 -12.91 -12.27
N TYR A 34 8.69 -11.93 -11.79
CA TYR A 34 9.14 -10.54 -11.59
C TYR A 34 10.23 -10.44 -10.51
N VAL A 35 10.00 -11.04 -9.34
CA VAL A 35 10.96 -11.06 -8.24
C VAL A 35 12.21 -11.85 -8.62
N ASP A 36 12.04 -13.01 -9.25
CA ASP A 36 13.15 -13.86 -9.71
C ASP A 36 14.03 -13.08 -10.71
N THR A 37 13.43 -12.39 -11.68
CA THR A 37 14.18 -11.58 -12.67
C THR A 37 15.00 -10.47 -12.01
N LEU A 38 14.38 -9.69 -11.12
CA LEU A 38 15.08 -8.61 -10.41
C LEU A 38 16.17 -9.15 -9.47
N TYR A 39 15.95 -10.34 -8.89
CA TYR A 39 16.94 -10.98 -8.04
C TYR A 39 18.16 -11.46 -8.85
N GLN A 40 17.94 -12.05 -10.03
CA GLN A 40 19.03 -12.43 -10.94
C GLN A 40 19.82 -11.22 -11.44
N LEU A 41 19.14 -10.11 -11.75
CA LEU A 41 19.81 -8.85 -12.07
C LEU A 41 20.74 -8.38 -10.93
N ARG A 42 20.35 -8.58 -9.66
CA ARG A 42 21.24 -8.23 -8.53
C ARG A 42 22.43 -9.17 -8.34
N LEU A 43 22.37 -10.40 -8.86
CA LEU A 43 23.49 -11.34 -8.83
C LEU A 43 24.48 -11.10 -9.98
N ASN A 44 23.98 -10.69 -11.14
CA ASN A 44 24.77 -10.51 -12.35
C ASN A 44 25.55 -9.19 -12.38
N TYR A 45 25.09 -8.15 -11.66
CA TYR A 45 25.71 -6.83 -11.66
C TYR A 45 26.36 -6.52 -10.30
N PRO A 46 27.57 -5.92 -10.27
CA PRO A 46 28.23 -5.57 -9.02
C PRO A 46 27.42 -4.53 -8.24
N LYS A 47 27.61 -4.47 -6.92
CA LYS A 47 26.82 -3.59 -6.03
C LYS A 47 27.01 -2.09 -6.30
N THR A 48 28.08 -1.73 -7.00
CA THR A 48 28.38 -0.35 -7.42
C THR A 48 27.66 0.04 -8.70
N ASP A 49 27.10 -0.93 -9.42
CA ASP A 49 26.39 -0.69 -10.66
C ASP A 49 25.00 -0.08 -10.41
N PRO A 50 24.62 1.00 -11.12
CA PRO A 50 23.28 1.58 -11.07
C PRO A 50 22.16 0.56 -11.21
N LEU A 51 22.34 -0.47 -12.04
CA LEU A 51 21.32 -1.49 -12.28
C LEU A 51 21.06 -2.36 -11.04
N ASN A 52 22.10 -2.62 -10.24
CA ASN A 52 21.92 -3.31 -8.95
C ASN A 52 21.07 -2.47 -7.99
N TYR A 53 21.31 -1.16 -7.97
CA TYR A 53 20.54 -0.22 -7.15
C TYR A 53 19.08 -0.14 -7.60
N ILE A 54 18.83 -0.05 -8.91
CA ILE A 54 17.48 -0.04 -9.46
C ILE A 54 16.74 -1.32 -9.10
N ALA A 55 17.36 -2.49 -9.30
CA ALA A 55 16.73 -3.77 -8.96
C ALA A 55 16.45 -3.90 -7.45
N LYS A 56 17.35 -3.41 -6.59
CA LYS A 56 17.12 -3.35 -5.14
C LYS A 56 15.96 -2.41 -4.78
N PHE A 57 15.91 -1.23 -5.41
CA PHE A 57 14.86 -0.25 -5.19
C PHE A 57 13.50 -0.83 -5.57
N LEU A 58 13.37 -1.40 -6.77
CA LEU A 58 12.13 -1.99 -7.27
C LEU A 58 11.63 -3.14 -6.37
N LEU A 59 12.52 -4.01 -5.90
CA LEU A 59 12.15 -5.08 -4.95
C LEU A 59 11.64 -4.51 -3.62
N ASN A 60 12.29 -3.48 -3.09
CA ASN A 60 11.86 -2.85 -1.84
C ASN A 60 10.54 -2.08 -2.01
N SER A 61 10.34 -1.41 -3.14
CA SER A 61 9.11 -0.68 -3.43
C SER A 61 7.92 -1.62 -3.62
N LEU A 62 8.12 -2.79 -4.25
CA LEU A 62 7.09 -3.82 -4.37
C LEU A 62 6.59 -4.24 -2.99
N TYR A 63 7.52 -4.58 -2.08
CA TYR A 63 7.16 -4.94 -0.70
C TYR A 63 6.51 -3.77 0.05
N GLY A 64 7.03 -2.55 -0.12
CA GLY A 64 6.47 -1.35 0.47
C GLY A 64 5.01 -1.17 0.11
N LYS A 65 4.64 -1.35 -1.17
CA LYS A 65 3.26 -1.22 -1.64
C LYS A 65 2.30 -2.20 -0.97
N PHE A 66 2.72 -3.45 -0.71
CA PHE A 66 1.87 -4.44 -0.02
C PHE A 66 1.70 -4.19 1.48
N GLY A 67 2.66 -3.49 2.09
CA GLY A 67 2.61 -3.10 3.50
C GLY A 67 1.97 -1.74 3.75
N MET A 68 1.52 -1.03 2.70
CA MET A 68 0.79 0.22 2.86
C MET A 68 -0.67 -0.08 3.22
N ILE A 69 -1.16 0.62 4.25
CA ILE A 69 -2.59 0.73 4.51
C ILE A 69 -3.11 1.73 3.49
N ASP A 70 -4.03 1.27 2.66
CA ASP A 70 -4.69 2.09 1.65
C ASP A 70 -5.69 3.03 2.34
N LEU A 71 -5.20 4.20 2.77
CA LEU A 71 -6.03 5.29 3.29
C LEU A 71 -6.55 6.12 2.11
N PHE A 72 -7.52 5.56 1.39
CA PHE A 72 -8.19 6.31 0.34
C PHE A 72 -9.21 7.28 0.96
N PRO A 73 -9.17 8.57 0.59
CA PRO A 73 -10.19 9.50 1.04
C PRO A 73 -11.49 9.22 0.29
N ASP A 74 -12.54 8.95 1.06
CA ASP A 74 -13.89 8.85 0.55
C ASP A 74 -14.52 10.25 0.45
N ILE A 75 -15.45 10.38 -0.49
CA ILE A 75 -16.21 11.60 -0.70
C ILE A 75 -17.67 11.28 -0.39
N THR A 76 -18.18 11.92 0.66
CA THR A 76 -19.58 11.78 1.08
C THR A 76 -20.32 13.08 0.80
N ILE A 77 -21.49 12.97 0.16
CA ILE A 77 -22.40 14.08 -0.09
C ILE A 77 -23.46 14.07 1.01
N LEU A 78 -23.54 15.14 1.80
CA LEU A 78 -24.56 15.29 2.82
C LEU A 78 -25.61 16.31 2.38
N ASP A 79 -26.86 15.87 2.43
CA ASP A 79 -28.04 16.71 2.23
C ASP A 79 -28.59 17.10 3.62
N ASN A 80 -28.95 18.39 3.78
CA ASN A 80 -29.59 18.99 4.97
C ASN A 80 -28.63 19.42 6.11
N THR A 81 -28.72 20.70 6.50
CA THR A 81 -27.81 21.39 7.45
C THR A 81 -27.75 20.75 8.84
N LYS A 82 -28.85 20.14 9.33
CA LYS A 82 -28.89 19.47 10.64
C LYS A 82 -28.22 18.08 10.66
N SER A 83 -28.18 17.41 9.51
CA SER A 83 -27.50 16.13 9.33
C SER A 83 -25.98 16.34 9.27
N ASN A 84 -25.56 17.44 8.63
CA ASN A 84 -24.16 17.84 8.48
C ASN A 84 -23.48 18.05 9.83
N SER A 85 -24.09 18.78 10.77
CA SER A 85 -23.46 19.06 12.07
C SER A 85 -23.22 17.79 12.91
N ASN A 86 -24.12 16.81 12.84
CA ASN A 86 -23.98 15.57 13.59
C ASN A 86 -22.90 14.66 13.01
N PHE A 87 -22.74 14.65 11.69
CA PHE A 87 -21.69 13.88 11.01
C PHE A 87 -20.31 14.51 11.23
N ILE A 88 -20.21 15.83 11.08
CA ILE A 88 -18.96 16.58 11.30
C ILE A 88 -18.47 16.42 12.74
N ASN A 89 -19.35 16.51 13.74
CA ASN A 89 -18.97 16.34 15.14
C ASN A 89 -18.56 14.90 15.50
N LYS A 90 -19.05 13.90 14.76
CA LYS A 90 -18.73 12.48 15.00
C LYS A 90 -17.44 12.04 14.31
N HIS A 91 -17.10 12.67 13.20
CA HIS A 91 -15.96 12.30 12.34
C HIS A 91 -14.95 13.44 12.18
N SER A 92 -14.87 14.37 13.13
CA SER A 92 -14.04 15.58 13.03
C SER A 92 -12.58 15.28 12.72
N ASP A 93 -12.07 14.16 13.25
CA ASP A 93 -10.66 13.78 13.14
C ASP A 93 -10.37 13.09 11.79
N ASP A 94 -11.40 12.62 11.09
CA ASP A 94 -11.30 11.91 9.82
C ASP A 94 -11.50 12.83 8.61
N ILE A 95 -12.03 14.04 8.82
CA ILE A 95 -12.36 15.00 7.75
C ILE A 95 -11.09 15.72 7.29
N ILE A 96 -10.81 15.61 5.99
CA ILE A 96 -9.70 16.30 5.34
C ILE A 96 -10.14 17.65 4.79
N ASP A 97 -11.33 17.70 4.21
CA ASP A 97 -11.80 18.89 3.49
C ASP A 97 -13.34 18.94 3.43
N GLU A 98 -13.88 20.15 3.45
CA GLU A 98 -15.32 20.42 3.35
C GLU A 98 -15.56 21.48 2.28
N PHE A 99 -16.45 21.17 1.34
CA PHE A 99 -16.87 22.11 0.31
C PHE A 99 -18.39 22.27 0.29
N LEU A 100 -18.86 23.51 0.47
CA LEU A 100 -20.29 23.84 0.56
C LEU A 100 -20.87 24.13 -0.84
N LEU A 101 -21.88 23.36 -1.25
CA LEU A 101 -22.72 23.62 -2.43
C LEU A 101 -24.13 24.03 -1.98
N GLY A 102 -24.29 25.28 -1.54
CA GLY A 102 -25.59 25.82 -1.13
C GLY A 102 -26.19 24.99 0.03
N ASP A 103 -27.24 24.21 -0.27
CA ASP A 103 -27.95 23.37 0.70
C ASP A 103 -27.26 22.01 0.98
N LYS A 104 -26.16 21.71 0.28
CA LYS A 104 -25.42 20.45 0.37
C LYS A 104 -23.97 20.69 0.81
N ALA A 105 -23.39 19.71 1.50
CA ALA A 105 -21.97 19.71 1.83
C ALA A 105 -21.27 18.49 1.21
N LEU A 106 -20.15 18.73 0.55
CA LEU A 106 -19.21 17.70 0.12
C LEU A 106 -18.15 17.56 1.20
N ILE A 107 -18.07 16.39 1.81
CA ILE A 107 -17.08 16.10 2.84
C ILE A 107 -16.13 15.04 2.30
N LYS A 108 -14.84 15.37 2.30
CA LYS A 108 -13.75 14.44 2.03
C LYS A 108 -13.25 13.92 3.37
N HIS A 109 -13.36 12.62 3.62
CA HIS A 109 -12.91 12.00 4.86
C HIS A 109 -12.12 10.72 4.61
N ILE A 110 -11.25 10.33 5.54
CA ILE A 110 -10.55 9.05 5.50
C ILE A 110 -11.37 8.04 6.28
N SER A 111 -11.96 7.07 5.58
CA SER A 111 -12.59 5.94 6.25
C SER A 111 -11.51 4.96 6.68
N VAL A 112 -11.13 4.97 7.96
CA VAL A 112 -10.35 3.85 8.50
C VAL A 112 -11.30 2.66 8.60
N LEU A 113 -11.16 1.69 7.69
CA LEU A 113 -11.81 0.38 7.80
C LEU A 113 -11.31 -0.27 9.11
N ASN A 114 -12.09 -0.13 10.19
CA ASN A 114 -11.89 -0.84 11.45
C ASN A 114 -12.40 -2.28 11.34
#